data_AF-A0A453RMY5-F1
#
_entry.id   AF-A0A453RMY5-F1
#
_cell.length_a   1.000
_cell.length_b   1.000
_cell.length_c   1.000
_cell.angle_alpha   90.00
_cell.angle_beta   90.00
_cell.angle_gamma   90.00
#
_symmetry.space_group_name_H-M   'P 1'
#
loop_
_entity.id
_entity.type
_entity.pdbx_description
1 polymer ?
#
loop_
_entity_poly.entity_id
_entity_poly.type
_entity_poly.pdbx_seq_one_letter_code
_entity_poly.pdbx_strand_id
1 'polypeptide(L)'
;QAPKRGGKAPVPCWLLAQEKVTNPLFEKRPKQFGIGGALPPKKDLHRFVKWPKVVRIQRQRRILKQRLKVPPALHQFTRTLDKNLGCQEGEASKEGPG
;
A
#
# COMPACT_ATOMS: atom_id res chain seq x y z
N GLN A 1 1.11 -20.41 -46.49
CA GLN A 1 2.05 -21.43 -46.02
C GLN A 1 2.54 -20.99 -44.63
N ALA A 2 2.22 -21.74 -43.57
CA ALA A 2 2.54 -21.37 -42.18
C ALA A 2 3.83 -22.07 -41.72
N PRO A 3 4.73 -21.42 -40.96
CA PRO A 3 5.85 -22.13 -40.37
C PRO A 3 5.43 -22.86 -39.08
N LYS A 4 5.84 -24.12 -38.99
CA LYS A 4 5.59 -25.05 -37.88
C LYS A 4 6.40 -24.69 -36.64
N ARG A 5 5.81 -25.07 -35.49
CA ARG A 5 6.29 -25.08 -34.10
C ARG A 5 7.81 -25.26 -33.91
N GLY A 6 8.42 -24.42 -33.07
CA GLY A 6 9.73 -24.64 -32.47
C GLY A 6 9.62 -24.62 -30.95
N GLY A 7 9.93 -25.74 -30.29
CA GLY A 7 9.91 -25.86 -28.83
C GLY A 7 10.99 -24.99 -28.17
N LYS A 8 10.67 -24.42 -27.00
CA LYS A 8 11.65 -23.71 -26.16
C LYS A 8 12.69 -24.73 -25.67
N ALA A 9 13.96 -24.49 -25.99
CA ALA A 9 15.06 -25.32 -25.52
C ALA A 9 15.14 -25.26 -23.97
N PRO A 10 15.36 -26.38 -23.29
CA PRO A 10 15.56 -26.38 -21.85
C PRO A 10 16.86 -25.64 -21.54
N VAL A 11 16.76 -24.58 -20.74
CA VAL A 11 17.93 -23.87 -20.20
C VAL A 11 18.70 -24.88 -19.35
N PRO A 12 20.00 -25.08 -19.59
CA PRO A 12 20.73 -26.15 -18.94
C PRO A 12 20.95 -25.84 -17.44
N CYS A 13 20.76 -26.88 -16.62
CA CYS A 13 20.76 -26.83 -15.15
C CYS A 13 22.04 -26.21 -14.54
N TRP A 14 23.15 -26.19 -15.27
CA TRP A 14 24.45 -25.69 -14.79
C TRP A 14 24.50 -24.18 -14.56
N LEU A 15 23.57 -23.39 -15.10
CA LEU A 15 23.44 -21.97 -14.76
C LEU A 15 22.77 -21.72 -13.39
N LEU A 16 22.12 -22.73 -12.81
CA LEU A 16 21.40 -22.61 -11.53
C LEU A 16 22.22 -23.09 -10.33
N ALA A 17 23.37 -23.73 -10.55
CA ALA A 17 24.18 -24.37 -9.52
C ALA A 17 25.52 -23.66 -9.32
N GLN A 18 25.49 -22.37 -8.97
CA GLN A 18 26.63 -21.76 -8.30
C GLN A 18 26.50 -22.08 -6.80
N GLU A 19 27.29 -23.05 -6.35
CA GLU A 19 27.40 -23.41 -4.94
C GLU A 19 27.94 -22.20 -4.17
N LYS A 20 27.09 -21.58 -3.34
CA LYS A 20 27.47 -20.41 -2.57
C LYS A 20 28.35 -20.88 -1.42
N VAL A 21 29.66 -20.59 -1.50
CA VAL A 21 30.65 -20.86 -0.44
C VAL A 21 30.11 -20.39 0.91
N THR A 22 29.65 -21.33 1.75
CA THR A 22 29.15 -21.04 3.09
C THR A 22 30.33 -20.94 4.04
N ASN A 23 30.46 -19.79 4.70
CA ASN A 23 31.48 -19.57 5.73
C ASN A 23 31.19 -20.50 6.93
N PRO A 24 32.14 -21.37 7.34
CA PRO A 24 31.94 -22.34 8.43
C PRO A 24 31.70 -21.68 9.80
N LEU A 25 31.94 -20.37 9.93
CA LEU A 25 31.68 -19.61 11.15
C LEU A 25 30.20 -19.25 11.35
N PHE A 26 29.37 -19.30 10.29
CA PHE A 26 27.97 -18.88 10.36
C PHE A 26 27.01 -19.89 9.76
N GLU A 27 26.16 -20.46 10.61
CA GLU A 27 25.07 -21.34 10.20
C GLU A 27 23.77 -20.57 9.94
N LYS A 28 22.95 -21.05 9.00
CA LYS A 28 21.60 -20.53 8.76
C LYS A 28 20.67 -20.98 9.89
N ARG A 29 20.02 -20.03 10.58
CA ARG A 29 19.04 -20.28 11.64
C ARG A 29 17.61 -19.89 11.21
N PRO A 30 16.89 -20.74 10.45
CA PRO A 30 15.52 -20.45 10.08
C PRO A 30 14.60 -20.54 11.30
N LYS A 31 13.77 -19.51 11.51
CA LYS A 31 12.73 -19.52 12.55
C LYS A 31 11.39 -19.92 11.91
N GLN A 32 10.71 -20.88 12.50
CA GLN A 32 9.38 -21.30 12.04
C GLN A 32 8.32 -20.35 12.59
N PHE A 33 7.85 -19.40 11.77
CA PHE A 33 6.81 -18.42 12.13
C PHE A 33 5.40 -18.97 11.82
N GLY A 34 5.06 -20.11 12.41
CA GLY A 34 3.75 -20.76 12.31
C GLY A 34 3.01 -20.78 13.66
N ILE A 35 1.80 -21.32 13.66
CA ILE A 35 1.04 -21.56 14.90
C ILE A 35 1.83 -22.58 15.74
N GLY A 36 2.12 -22.26 17.01
CA GLY A 36 2.91 -23.12 17.91
C GLY A 36 4.42 -23.11 17.66
N GLY A 37 4.93 -22.23 16.79
CA GLY A 37 6.36 -22.07 16.51
C GLY A 37 7.01 -20.90 17.26
N ALA A 38 8.03 -20.30 16.64
CA ALA A 38 8.71 -19.12 17.18
C ALA A 38 7.77 -17.90 17.21
N LEU A 39 8.08 -16.93 18.09
CA LEU A 39 7.34 -15.67 18.18
C LEU A 39 7.18 -15.04 16.79
N PRO A 40 5.95 -14.61 16.44
CA PRO A 40 5.71 -14.00 15.14
C PRO A 40 6.55 -12.73 15.00
N PRO A 41 6.98 -12.39 13.78
CA PRO A 41 7.61 -11.10 13.53
C PRO A 41 6.61 -9.98 13.85
N LYS A 42 7.12 -8.79 14.13
CA LYS A 42 6.28 -7.59 14.33
C LYS A 42 5.43 -7.37 13.07
N LYS A 43 4.12 -7.52 13.18
CA LYS A 43 3.15 -7.24 12.10
C LYS A 43 2.57 -5.84 12.29
N ASP A 44 2.07 -5.25 11.20
CA ASP A 44 1.32 -4.01 11.31
C ASP A 44 -0.02 -4.26 12.03
N LEU A 45 -0.11 -3.75 13.26
CA LEU A 45 -1.30 -3.83 14.10
C LEU A 45 -2.17 -2.57 13.99
N HIS A 46 -1.81 -1.60 13.14
CA HIS A 46 -2.51 -0.31 13.04
C HIS A 46 -4.02 -0.44 12.83
N ARG A 47 -4.48 -1.51 12.15
CA ARG A 47 -5.92 -1.77 11.97
C ARG A 47 -6.61 -2.39 13.21
N PHE A 48 -5.89 -3.19 13.99
CA PHE A 48 -6.42 -4.01 15.09
C PHE A 48 -6.20 -3.38 16.47
N VAL A 49 -5.36 -2.34 16.56
CA VAL A 49 -5.17 -1.58 17.79
C VAL A 49 -6.46 -0.89 18.21
N LYS A 50 -6.72 -0.89 19.51
CA LYS A 50 -7.80 -0.10 20.12
C LYS A 50 -7.49 1.39 19.97
N TRP A 51 -8.06 2.00 18.94
CA TRP A 51 -7.90 3.44 18.66
C TRP A 51 -8.55 4.31 19.75
N PRO A 52 -7.98 5.51 20.04
CA PRO A 52 -8.62 6.51 20.89
C PRO A 52 -10.04 6.84 20.44
N LYS A 53 -10.92 7.14 21.41
CA LYS A 53 -12.36 7.37 21.16
C LYS A 53 -12.62 8.45 20.09
N VAL A 54 -11.86 9.53 20.11
CA VAL A 54 -11.99 10.64 19.16
C VAL A 54 -11.74 10.21 17.71
N VAL A 55 -10.71 9.40 17.47
CA VAL A 55 -10.36 8.89 16.14
C VAL A 55 -11.46 7.96 15.63
N ARG A 56 -12.02 7.12 16.51
CA ARG A 56 -13.12 6.22 16.17
C ARG A 56 -14.35 7.02 15.70
N ILE A 57 -14.75 8.03 16.46
CA ILE A 57 -15.91 8.87 16.14
C ILE A 57 -15.68 9.67 14.85
N GLN A 58 -14.48 10.23 14.64
CA GLN A 58 -14.13 10.93 13.40
C GLN A 58 -14.24 10.01 12.16
N ARG A 59 -13.70 8.79 12.25
CA ARG A 59 -13.78 7.80 11.16
C ARG A 59 -15.23 7.36 10.92
N GLN A 60 -16.00 7.08 11.98
CA GLN A 60 -17.42 6.74 11.88
C GLN A 60 -18.24 7.86 11.22
N ARG A 61 -18.02 9.12 11.62
CA ARG A 61 -18.68 10.28 11.01
C ARG A 61 -18.41 10.37 9.51
N ARG A 62 -17.18 10.10 9.07
CA ARG A 62 -16.83 10.05 7.65
C ARG A 62 -17.55 8.91 6.92
N ILE A 63 -17.58 7.71 7.50
CA ILE A 63 -18.27 6.55 6.92
C ILE A 63 -19.78 6.83 6.79
N LEU A 64 -20.41 7.40 7.81
CA LEU A 64 -21.85 7.72 7.77
C LEU A 64 -22.17 8.70 6.63
N LYS A 65 -21.38 9.76 6.46
CA LYS A 65 -21.54 10.71 5.34
C LYS A 65 -21.39 10.06 3.96
N GLN A 66 -20.61 8.98 3.84
CA GLN A 66 -20.42 8.26 2.58
C GLN A 66 -21.53 7.24 2.30
N ARG A 67 -22.05 6.60 3.35
CA ARG A 67 -23.03 5.50 3.24
C ARG A 67 -24.48 5.99 3.21
N LEU A 68 -24.76 7.11 3.85
CA LEU A 68 -26.08 7.72 3.85
C LEU A 68 -26.24 8.70 2.70
N LYS A 69 -27.49 8.93 2.28
CA LYS A 69 -27.81 9.95 1.28
C LYS A 69 -27.63 11.34 1.90
N VAL A 70 -26.66 12.08 1.40
CA VAL A 70 -26.40 13.47 1.82
C VAL A 70 -27.20 14.41 0.91
N PRO A 71 -27.87 15.45 1.46
CA PRO A 71 -28.56 16.47 0.68
C PRO A 71 -27.65 17.17 -0.35
N PRO A 72 -28.17 17.55 -1.53
CA PRO A 72 -27.36 18.10 -2.63
C PRO A 72 -26.62 19.39 -2.24
N ALA A 73 -27.25 20.26 -1.45
CA ALA A 73 -26.64 21.49 -0.94
C ALA A 73 -25.38 21.24 -0.08
N LEU A 74 -25.30 20.09 0.61
CA LEU A 74 -24.11 19.71 1.36
C LEU A 74 -23.11 18.94 0.50
N HIS A 75 -23.58 18.22 -0.52
CA HIS A 75 -22.73 17.44 -1.40
C HIS A 75 -21.87 18.32 -2.33
N GLN A 76 -22.31 19.55 -2.64
CA GLN A 76 -21.54 20.48 -3.47
C GLN A 76 -20.11 20.71 -2.93
N PHE A 77 -19.94 20.76 -1.60
CA PHE A 77 -18.65 20.96 -0.95
C PHE A 77 -17.70 19.76 -1.03
N THR A 78 -18.18 18.60 -1.49
CA THR A 78 -17.31 17.44 -1.75
C THR A 78 -16.66 17.49 -3.13
N ARG A 79 -17.22 18.28 -4.04
CA ARG A 79 -16.66 18.52 -5.38
C ARG A 79 -15.88 19.83 -5.35
N THR A 80 -14.58 19.72 -5.15
CA THR A 80 -13.65 20.86 -5.13
C THR A 80 -13.12 21.14 -6.53
N LEU A 81 -12.57 22.34 -6.76
CA LEU A 81 -11.79 22.65 -7.96
C LEU A 81 -10.61 21.69 -8.10
N ASP A 82 -10.18 21.47 -9.36
CA ASP A 82 -9.04 20.61 -9.65
C ASP A 82 -7.75 21.16 -9.04
N LYS A 83 -6.85 20.25 -8.65
CA LYS A 83 -5.62 20.59 -7.91
C LYS A 83 -4.74 21.61 -8.64
N ASN A 84 -4.69 21.57 -9.96
CA ASN A 84 -3.89 22.49 -10.77
C ASN A 84 -4.46 23.92 -10.72
N LEU A 85 -5.77 24.06 -10.86
CA LEU A 85 -6.47 25.35 -10.79
C LEU A 85 -6.47 25.90 -9.36
N GLY A 86 -6.76 25.05 -8.37
CA GLY A 86 -6.76 25.46 -6.96
C GLY A 86 -5.38 25.88 -6.42
N CYS A 87 -4.30 25.33 -6.97
CA CYS A 87 -2.93 25.77 -6.64
C CYS A 87 -2.65 27.16 -7.22
N GLN A 88 -3.00 27.38 -8.49
CA GLN A 88 -2.77 28.65 -9.19
C GLN A 88 -3.58 29.81 -8.57
N GLU A 89 -4.87 29.62 -8.30
CA GLU A 89 -5.72 30.64 -7.68
C GLU A 89 -5.34 30.92 -6.22
N GLY A 90 -4.91 29.88 -5.49
CA GLY A 90 -4.43 30.00 -4.11
C GLY A 90 -3.09 30.75 -3.99
N GLU A 91 -2.24 30.66 -5.01
CA GLU A 91 -1.01 31.46 -5.12
C GLU A 91 -1.30 32.89 -5.58
N ALA A 92 -2.16 33.09 -6.58
CA ALA A 92 -2.55 34.42 -7.07
C ALA A 92 -3.26 35.27 -6.00
N SER A 93 -3.97 34.65 -5.04
CA SER A 93 -4.62 35.36 -3.94
C SER A 93 -3.67 35.81 -2.82
N LYS A 94 -2.41 35.35 -2.80
CA LYS A 94 -1.38 35.80 -1.84
C LYS A 94 -0.64 37.06 -2.30
N GLU A 95 -0.75 37.41 -3.58
CA GLU A 95 -0.14 38.60 -4.17
C GLU A 95 -1.22 39.68 -4.38
N GLY A 96 -1.80 40.17 -3.29
CA GLY A 96 -2.63 41.38 -3.33
C GLY A 96 -1.74 42.63 -3.16
N PRO A 97 -1.93 43.70 -3.95
CA PRO A 97 -1.09 44.89 -3.88
C PRO A 97 -1.30 45.60 -2.54
N GLY A 98 -0.20 45.86 -1.83
CA GLY A 98 -0.14 46.84 -0.75
C GLY A 98 -0.07 48.26 -1.29
#